data_AF-C3ZVQ7-F1
#
_entry.id   AF-C3ZVQ7-F1
#
_cell.length_a   1.000
_cell.length_b   1.000
_cell.length_c   1.000
_cell.angle_alpha   90.00
_cell.angle_beta   90.00
_cell.angle_gamma   90.00
#
_symmetry.space_group_name_H-M   'P 1'
#
loop_
_entity.id
_entity.type
_entity.pdbx_description
1 polymer ?
#
loop_
_entity_poly.entity_id
_entity_poly.type
_entity_poly.pdbx_seq_one_letter_code
_entity_poly.pdbx_strand_id
1 'polypeptide(L)'
;MIDIWSRCVSVILEKTIRIPRSLSVRAASALKGFLNKLEARQVPPPFKPSIDSEGGVENFDQQFTSEPVQLTPDDPRMLDKIDQSEFEGFEYVNPLLMSLEDCV
;
A
#
# COMPACT_ATOMS: atom_id res chain seq x y z
N MET A 1 -13.51 4.88 4.35
CA MET A 1 -12.75 5.54 3.26
C MET A 1 -11.46 4.80 2.89
N ILE A 2 -10.80 4.12 3.83
CA ILE A 2 -9.62 3.24 3.57
C ILE A 2 -9.98 2.00 2.72
N ASP A 3 -11.17 1.44 2.88
CA ASP A 3 -11.58 0.20 2.16
C ASP A 3 -11.66 0.33 0.64
N ILE A 4 -12.02 1.51 0.12
CA ILE A 4 -12.22 1.70 -1.33
C ILE A 4 -10.85 1.76 -2.02
N TRP A 5 -9.89 2.44 -1.42
CA TRP A 5 -8.55 2.59 -1.98
C TRP A 5 -7.79 1.25 -1.94
N SER A 6 -7.90 0.52 -0.82
CA SER A 6 -7.30 -0.82 -0.68
C SER A 6 -7.96 -1.84 -1.63
N ARG A 7 -9.30 -1.82 -1.79
CA ARG A 7 -9.99 -2.68 -2.76
C ARG A 7 -9.65 -2.34 -4.22
N CYS A 8 -9.49 -1.06 -4.55
CA CYS A 8 -9.08 -0.66 -5.90
C CYS A 8 -7.67 -1.16 -6.23
N VAL A 9 -6.72 -1.01 -5.31
CA VAL A 9 -5.34 -1.47 -5.50
C VAL A 9 -5.28 -3.00 -5.59
N SER A 10 -5.96 -3.74 -4.70
CA SER A 10 -6.04 -5.20 -4.79
C SER A 10 -6.74 -5.68 -6.07
N VAL A 11 -7.80 -5.02 -6.54
CA VAL A 11 -8.46 -5.39 -7.81
C VAL A 11 -7.56 -5.17 -9.03
N ILE A 12 -6.69 -4.16 -9.00
CA ILE A 12 -5.76 -3.86 -10.10
C ILE A 12 -4.55 -4.80 -10.08
N LEU A 13 -4.04 -5.14 -8.89
CA LEU A 13 -2.81 -5.93 -8.75
C LEU A 13 -3.03 -7.44 -8.69
N GLU A 14 -4.14 -7.92 -8.13
CA GLU A 14 -4.35 -9.36 -7.89
C GLU A 14 -5.17 -10.05 -9.00
N LYS A 15 -5.90 -9.29 -9.82
CA LYS A 15 -6.72 -9.91 -10.88
C LYS A 15 -5.91 -10.09 -12.15
N THR A 16 -5.81 -11.35 -12.59
CA THR A 16 -5.27 -11.70 -13.91
C THR A 16 -6.10 -10.99 -14.98
N ILE A 17 -5.50 -9.99 -15.65
CA ILE A 17 -6.18 -9.21 -16.70
C ILE A 17 -6.45 -10.15 -17.88
N ARG A 18 -7.71 -10.59 -18.02
CA ARG A 18 -8.18 -11.41 -19.14
C ARG A 18 -8.42 -10.52 -20.36
N ILE A 19 -7.58 -10.70 -21.39
CA ILE A 19 -7.69 -9.98 -22.65
C ILE A 19 -8.93 -10.49 -23.42
N PRO A 20 -9.90 -9.62 -23.78
CA PRO A 20 -11.08 -10.02 -24.55
C PRO A 20 -10.72 -10.65 -25.90
N ARG A 21 -11.41 -11.73 -26.29
CA ARG A 21 -11.20 -12.44 -27.56
C ARG A 21 -11.59 -11.64 -28.80
N SER A 22 -12.31 -10.52 -28.65
CA SER A 22 -12.65 -9.58 -29.72
C SER A 22 -11.46 -8.74 -30.17
N LEU A 23 -10.34 -8.74 -29.43
CA LEU A 23 -9.12 -8.05 -29.83
C LEU A 23 -8.36 -8.86 -30.88
N SER A 24 -7.76 -8.14 -31.84
CA SER A 24 -6.80 -8.76 -32.74
C SER A 24 -5.59 -9.29 -31.96
N VAL A 25 -4.93 -10.33 -32.47
CA VAL A 25 -3.70 -10.90 -31.87
C VAL A 25 -2.64 -9.82 -31.65
N ARG A 26 -2.52 -8.86 -32.57
CA ARG A 26 -1.59 -7.74 -32.47
C ARG A 26 -1.97 -6.78 -31.34
N ALA A 27 -3.26 -6.43 -31.22
CA ALA A 27 -3.74 -5.56 -30.16
C ALA A 27 -3.59 -6.22 -28.77
N ALA A 28 -3.90 -7.53 -28.68
CA ALA A 28 -3.69 -8.31 -27.48
C ALA A 28 -2.21 -8.35 -27.05
N SER A 29 -1.29 -8.58 -28.01
CA SER A 29 0.15 -8.58 -27.75
C SER A 29 0.67 -7.21 -27.29
N ALA A 30 0.24 -6.13 -27.95
CA ALA A 30 0.60 -4.77 -27.57
C ALA A 30 0.13 -4.41 -26.14
N LEU A 31 -1.13 -4.72 -25.82
CA LEU A 31 -1.68 -4.51 -24.48
C LEU A 31 -0.91 -5.32 -23.43
N LYS A 32 -0.64 -6.60 -23.70
CA LYS A 32 0.13 -7.45 -22.77
C LYS A 32 1.53 -6.91 -22.54
N GLY A 33 2.20 -6.44 -23.59
CA GLY A 33 3.51 -5.81 -23.48
C GLY A 33 3.49 -4.53 -22.63
N PHE A 34 2.47 -3.70 -22.79
CA PHE A 34 2.29 -2.50 -21.97
C PHE A 34 2.05 -2.84 -20.50
N LEU A 35 1.14 -3.78 -20.22
CA LEU A 35 0.79 -4.18 -18.85
C LEU A 35 2.01 -4.78 -18.12
N ASN A 36 2.82 -5.59 -18.79
CA ASN A 36 4.05 -6.12 -18.19
C ASN A 36 5.04 -5.01 -17.80
N LYS A 37 5.17 -3.96 -18.62
CA LYS A 37 6.02 -2.80 -18.29
C LYS A 37 5.46 -1.97 -17.13
N LEU A 38 4.13 -1.85 -17.06
CA LEU A 38 3.44 -1.15 -15.98
C LEU A 38 3.64 -1.87 -14.63
N GLU A 39 3.48 -3.21 -14.62
CA GLU A 39 3.71 -4.07 -13.45
C GLU A 39 5.17 -3.95 -12.95
N ALA A 40 6.13 -3.93 -13.87
CA ALA A 40 7.55 -3.72 -13.57
C ALA A 40 7.92 -2.26 -13.23
N ARG A 41 6.93 -1.36 -13.10
CA ARG A 41 7.12 0.09 -12.82
C ARG A 41 8.04 0.82 -13.83
N GLN A 42 8.10 0.33 -15.07
CA GLN A 42 8.93 0.90 -16.15
C GLN A 42 8.18 1.97 -16.97
N VAL A 43 6.89 2.17 -16.72
CA VAL A 43 6.09 3.25 -17.31
C VAL A 43 6.05 4.39 -16.30
N PRO A 44 6.50 5.61 -16.66
CA PRO A 44 6.47 6.75 -15.73
C PRO A 44 5.02 7.12 -15.40
N PRO A 45 4.70 7.44 -14.14
CA PRO A 45 3.36 7.91 -13.79
C PRO A 45 3.08 9.26 -14.47
N PRO A 46 1.82 9.54 -14.85
CA PRO A 46 1.45 10.80 -15.49
C PRO A 46 1.58 12.02 -14.58
N PHE A 47 1.61 11.81 -13.27
CA PHE A 47 1.81 12.83 -12.26
C PHE A 47 2.90 12.37 -11.29
N LYS A 48 3.85 13.25 -11.01
CA LYS A 48 4.88 13.06 -9.99
C LYS A 48 4.68 14.15 -8.94
N PRO A 49 4.27 13.82 -7.70
CA PRO A 49 4.15 14.81 -6.64
C PRO A 49 5.52 15.42 -6.32
N SER A 50 5.53 16.70 -5.94
CA SER A 50 6.73 17.37 -5.43
C SER A 50 7.02 16.86 -4.02
N ILE A 51 8.29 16.58 -3.74
CA ILE A 51 8.80 16.21 -2.42
C ILE A 51 10.07 17.02 -2.23
N ASP A 52 9.92 18.20 -1.62
CA ASP A 52 10.98 19.20 -1.52
C ASP A 52 11.69 19.16 -0.16
N SER A 53 11.08 18.49 0.83
CA SER A 53 11.58 18.38 2.20
C SER A 53 12.08 16.97 2.51
N GLU A 54 13.12 16.86 3.36
CA GLU A 54 13.65 15.56 3.84
C GLU A 54 12.58 14.75 4.60
N GLY A 55 11.61 15.44 5.22
CA GLY A 55 10.47 14.81 5.89
C GLY A 55 9.33 14.38 4.97
N GLY A 56 9.26 14.90 3.74
CA GLY A 56 8.25 14.54 2.74
C GLY A 56 6.79 14.70 3.19
N VAL A 57 6.51 15.69 4.03
CA VAL A 57 5.18 15.89 4.64
C VAL A 57 4.28 16.84 3.86
N GLU A 58 4.76 17.44 2.77
CA GLU A 58 4.03 18.45 1.99
C GLU A 58 2.74 17.93 1.33
N ASN A 59 2.58 16.61 1.20
CA ASN A 59 1.38 15.97 0.68
C ASN A 59 0.40 15.53 1.78
N PHE A 60 0.65 15.89 3.05
CA PHE A 60 -0.20 15.62 4.19
C PHE A 60 -0.86 16.91 4.71
N ASP A 61 -2.04 16.78 5.30
CA ASP A 61 -2.74 17.92 5.89
C ASP A 61 -2.00 18.42 7.15
N GLN A 62 -1.86 19.73 7.26
CA GLN A 62 -1.20 20.39 8.39
C GLN A 62 -1.86 20.08 9.73
N GLN A 63 -3.16 19.74 9.74
CA GLN A 63 -3.85 19.34 10.96
C GLN A 63 -3.18 18.14 11.65
N PHE A 64 -2.58 17.22 10.87
CA PHE A 64 -1.90 16.05 11.43
C PHE A 64 -0.41 16.30 11.64
N THR A 65 0.25 17.02 10.73
CA THR A 65 1.71 17.22 10.79
C THR A 65 2.12 18.26 11.84
N SER A 66 1.19 19.10 12.28
CA SER A 66 1.43 20.08 13.35
C SER A 66 1.18 19.51 14.75
N GLU A 67 0.49 18.37 14.86
CA GLU A 67 0.26 17.71 16.15
C GLU A 67 1.56 17.05 16.67
N PRO A 68 1.73 16.99 18.01
CA PRO A 68 2.88 16.31 18.59
C PRO A 68 2.83 14.80 18.29
N VAL A 69 3.98 14.22 17.95
CA VAL A 69 4.12 12.78 17.73
C VAL A 69 4.10 12.05 19.08
N GLN A 70 2.90 11.78 19.58
CA GLN A 70 2.69 11.10 20.86
C GLN A 70 1.47 10.18 20.80
N LEU A 71 1.50 9.12 21.60
CA LEU A 71 0.34 8.26 21.80
C LEU A 71 -0.61 8.92 22.81
N THR A 72 -1.91 8.77 22.58
CA THR A 72 -2.92 9.14 23.59
C THR A 72 -2.70 8.27 24.83
N PRO A 73 -2.63 8.85 26.05
CA PRO A 73 -2.50 8.08 27.27
C PRO A 73 -3.67 7.11 27.47
N ASP A 74 -3.38 5.91 27.96
CA ASP A 74 -4.39 4.87 28.18
C ASP A 74 -5.27 5.15 29.42
N ASP A 75 -6.54 4.70 29.37
CA ASP A 75 -7.40 4.59 30.56
C ASP A 75 -7.41 3.13 31.04
N PRO A 76 -6.82 2.81 32.21
CA PRO A 76 -6.76 1.45 32.74
C PRO A 76 -8.14 0.78 32.84
N ARG A 77 -9.20 1.55 33.15
CA ARG A 77 -10.56 1.01 33.31
C ARG A 77 -11.18 0.58 31.99
N MET A 78 -10.72 1.14 30.89
CA MET A 78 -11.12 0.73 29.55
C MET A 78 -10.33 -0.49 29.12
N LEU A 79 -9.01 -0.50 29.36
CA LEU A 79 -8.14 -1.63 29.02
C LEU A 79 -8.59 -2.93 29.71
N ASP A 80 -8.97 -2.86 30.98
CA ASP A 80 -9.44 -4.03 31.75
C ASP A 80 -10.70 -4.70 31.16
N LYS A 81 -11.45 -4.01 30.30
CA LYS A 81 -12.69 -4.52 29.68
C LYS A 81 -12.44 -5.16 28.31
N ILE A 82 -11.24 -5.05 27.77
CA ILE A 82 -10.88 -5.57 26.46
C ILE A 82 -10.50 -7.04 26.60
N ASP A 83 -11.16 -7.91 25.85
CA ASP A 83 -10.80 -9.33 25.77
C ASP A 83 -9.53 -9.49 24.92
N GLN A 84 -8.41 -9.83 25.58
CA GLN A 84 -7.11 -9.98 24.91
C GLN A 84 -7.05 -11.21 23.99
N SER A 85 -7.93 -12.19 24.18
CA SER A 85 -7.96 -13.38 23.32
C SER A 85 -8.39 -13.04 21.88
N GLU A 86 -9.10 -11.93 21.69
CA GLU A 86 -9.47 -11.42 20.35
C GLU A 86 -8.25 -11.00 19.50
N PHE A 87 -7.09 -10.79 20.14
CA PHE A 87 -5.85 -10.38 19.49
C PHE A 87 -4.83 -11.52 19.34
N GLU A 88 -5.20 -12.77 19.67
CA GLU A 88 -4.31 -13.93 19.47
C GLU A 88 -3.95 -14.09 17.98
N GLY A 89 -2.64 -14.12 17.68
CA GLY A 89 -2.14 -14.23 16.31
C GLY A 89 -2.18 -12.93 15.52
N PHE A 90 -2.33 -11.78 16.18
CA PHE A 90 -2.23 -10.46 15.55
C PHE A 90 -0.80 -10.12 15.11
N GLU A 91 0.20 -10.73 15.75
CA GLU A 91 1.60 -10.48 15.43
C GLU A 91 1.94 -10.94 14.02
N TYR A 92 2.43 -10.02 13.21
CA TYR A 92 2.94 -10.31 11.88
C TYR A 92 4.26 -9.57 11.67
N VAL A 93 5.26 -10.32 11.22
CA VAL A 93 6.50 -9.76 10.69
C VAL A 93 6.65 -10.28 9.28
N ASN A 94 6.95 -9.40 8.33
CA ASN A 94 7.17 -9.81 6.95
C ASN A 94 8.47 -10.65 6.88
N PRO A 95 8.41 -11.97 6.61
CA PRO A 95 9.59 -12.83 6.61
C PRO A 95 10.57 -12.46 5.49
N LEU A 96 10.10 -11.78 4.44
CA LEU A 96 10.95 -11.32 3.34
C LEU A 96 11.78 -10.08 3.70
N LEU A 97 11.40 -9.34 4.75
CA LEU A 97 12.20 -8.22 5.24
C LEU A 97 13.28 -8.70 6.20
N MET A 98 12.99 -9.70 7.03
CA MET A 98 13.96 -10.25 7.97
C MET A 98 15.19 -10.86 7.28
N SER A 99 15.03 -11.48 6.11
CA SER A 99 16.15 -12.09 5.37
C SER A 99 17.10 -11.09 4.70
N LEU A 100 16.71 -9.82 4.56
CA LEU A 100 17.56 -8.76 3.99
C LEU A 100 18.52 -8.16 5.03
N GLU A 101 18.24 -8.31 6.32
CA GLU A 101 19.01 -7.72 7.41
C GLU A 101 20.22 -8.59 7.82
N ASP A 102 20.27 -9.87 7.42
CA ASP A 102 21.35 -10.83 7.71
C ASP A 102 22.57 -10.75 6.74
N CYS A 103 22.64 -9.74 5.87
CA CYS A 103 23.76 -9.56 4.91
C CYS A 103 24.82 -8.54 5.36
N VAL A 104 24.89 -8.17 6.64
CA VAL A 104 25.93 -7.27 7.20
C VAL A 104 27.05 -8.04 7.89
#